data_AF-A0A140GAB7-F1
#
_entry.id   AF-A0A140GAB7-F1
#
_cell.length_a   1.000
_cell.length_b   1.000
_cell.length_c   1.000
_cell.angle_alpha   90.00
_cell.angle_beta   90.00
_cell.angle_gamma   90.00
#
_symmetry.space_group_name_H-M   'P 1'
#
loop_
_entity.id
_entity.type
_entity.pdbx_description
1 polymer ?
#
loop_
_entity_poly.entity_id
_entity_poly.type
_entity_poly.pdbx_seq_one_letter_code
_entity_poly.pdbx_strand_id
1 'polypeptide(L)' 'MANSIPSLFVPLVGLFFPAVTMAFLYFHIQKDEIL' A
#
# COMPACT_ATOMS: atom_id res chain seq x y z
N MET A 1 16.07 -1.25 -24.10
CA MET A 1 15.39 -2.36 -23.38
C MET A 1 14.84 -1.80 -22.07
N ALA A 2 13.58 -1.36 -22.05
CA ALA A 2 12.92 -0.76 -20.88
C ALA A 2 11.89 -1.71 -20.24
N ASN A 3 12.07 -3.02 -20.42
CA ASN A 3 11.05 -4.03 -20.12
C ASN A 3 10.99 -4.45 -18.63
N SER A 4 11.84 -3.89 -17.77
CA SER A 4 11.90 -4.21 -16.33
C SER A 4 11.10 -3.24 -15.45
N ILE A 5 10.61 -2.13 -16.03
CA ILE A 5 9.78 -1.15 -15.32
C ILE A 5 8.45 -1.80 -14.88
N PRO A 6 7.69 -2.48 -15.76
CA PRO A 6 6.43 -3.09 -15.35
C PRO A 6 6.62 -4.13 -14.23
N SER A 7 7.65 -4.97 -14.29
CA SER A 7 7.90 -6.00 -13.27
C SER A 7 8.26 -5.43 -11.89
N LEU A 8 8.76 -4.20 -11.81
CA LEU A 8 9.04 -3.52 -10.54
C LEU A 8 7.79 -2.81 -9.99
N PHE A 9 7.05 -2.11 -10.84
CA PHE A 9 5.90 -1.31 -10.40
C PHE A 9 4.64 -2.13 -10.15
N VAL A 10 4.44 -3.25 -10.87
CA VAL A 10 3.29 -4.14 -10.67
C VAL A 10 3.21 -4.65 -9.23
N PRO A 11 4.26 -5.26 -8.62
CA PRO A 11 4.18 -5.68 -7.23
C PRO A 11 4.17 -4.50 -6.25
N LEU A 12 4.84 -3.38 -6.59
CA LEU A 12 4.87 -2.21 -5.73
C LEU A 12 3.47 -1.56 -5.58
N VAL A 13 2.74 -1.44 -6.68
CA VAL A 13 1.39 -0.83 -6.71
C VAL A 13 0.30 -1.86 -6.40
N GLY A 14 0.49 -3.12 -6.77
CA GLY A 14 -0.52 -4.17 -6.57
C GLY A 14 -0.47 -4.86 -5.20
N LEU A 15 0.68 -4.85 -4.51
CA LEU A 15 0.86 -5.55 -3.24
C LEU A 15 1.36 -4.62 -2.14
N PHE A 16 2.50 -3.95 -2.35
CA PHE A 16 3.14 -3.16 -1.30
C PHE A 16 2.32 -1.92 -0.91
N PHE A 17 1.98 -1.09 -1.89
CA PHE A 17 1.20 0.13 -1.68
C PHE A 17 -0.18 -0.16 -1.06
N PRO A 18 -0.95 -1.18 -1.52
CA PRO A 18 -2.20 -1.56 -0.89
C PRO A 18 -2.01 -2.05 0.55
N ALA A 19 -1.03 -2.91 0.82
CA ALA A 19 -0.78 -3.43 2.16
C ALA A 19 -0.44 -2.32 3.16
N VAL A 20 0.42 -1.38 2.77
CA VAL A 20 0.78 -0.22 3.60
C VAL A 20 -0.42 0.69 3.82
N THR A 21 -1.21 0.96 2.77
CA THR A 21 -2.41 1.81 2.87
C THR A 21 -3.45 1.18 3.80
N MET A 22 -3.71 -0.12 3.68
CA MET A 22 -4.65 -0.83 4.54
C MET A 22 -4.21 -0.81 6.02
N ALA A 23 -2.92 -1.05 6.29
CA ALA A 23 -2.39 -0.97 7.65
C ALA A 23 -2.49 0.45 8.23
N PHE A 24 -2.14 1.46 7.43
CA PHE A 24 -2.23 2.87 7.84
C PHE A 24 -3.67 3.27 8.14
N LEU A 25 -4.62 2.94 7.25
CA LEU A 25 -6.04 3.23 7.44
C LEU A 25 -6.62 2.49 8.65
N TYR A 26 -6.23 1.24 8.88
CA TYR A 26 -6.64 0.48 10.06
C TYR A 26 -6.22 1.18 11.37
N PHE A 27 -4.99 1.66 11.45
CA PHE A 27 -4.55 2.43 12.61
C PHE A 27 -5.19 3.83 12.70
N HIS A 28 -5.45 4.47 11.56
CA HIS A 28 -6.10 5.78 11.54
C HIS A 28 -7.54 5.72 12.06
N ILE A 29 -8.32 4.75 11.58
CA ILE A 29 -9.72 4.56 11.99
C ILE A 29 -9.80 4.18 13.48
N GLN A 30 -8.93 3.28 13.95
CA GLN A 30 -8.89 2.95 15.38
C GLN A 30 -8.50 4.14 16.25
N LYS A 31 -7.67 5.08 15.76
CA LYS A 31 -7.37 6.31 16.49
C LYS A 31 -8.59 7.22 16.61
N ASP A 32 -9.47 7.25 15.62
CA ASP A 32 -10.72 8.02 15.65
C ASP A 32 -11.79 7.37 16.55
N GLU A 33 -11.76 6.04 16.73
CA GLU A 33 -12.64 5.31 17.67
C GLU A 33 -12.18 5.38 19.15
N ILE A 34 -10.93 5.76 19.42
CA ILE A 34 -10.38 5.85 20.79
C ILE A 34 -10.74 7.18 21.48
N LEU A 35 -11.31 8.16 20.75
CA LEU A 35 -11.80 9.45 21.31
C LEU A 35 -13.29 9.42 21.63
#